data_AF-A0A4R2BJ89-F1
#
_entry.id   AF-A0A4R2BJ89-F1
#
_cell.length_a   1.000
_cell.length_b   1.000
_cell.length_c   1.000
_cell.angle_alpha   90.00
_cell.angle_beta   90.00
_cell.angle_gamma   90.00
#
_symmetry.space_group_name_H-M   'P 1'
#
loop_
_entity.id
_entity.type
_entity.pdbx_description
1 polymer ?
#
loop_
_entity_poly.entity_id
_entity_poly.type
_entity_poly.pdbx_seq_one_letter_code
_entity_poly.pdbx_strand_id
1 'polypeptide(L)'
;MKKRVRHSHIEALLKNMPPGYPVAQILVNGAVAEGGIYSHSSNGRAYFQSGGQVAVYDICTIDGILFGVADAAGEEEEEGGGIIEPCNCKYHY
;
A
#
# COMPACT_ATOMS: atom_id res chain seq x y z
N MET A 1 -30.13 -1.79 -14.04
CA MET A 1 -29.21 -2.77 -13.41
C MET A 1 -28.29 -2.02 -12.45
N LYS A 2 -28.46 -2.18 -11.13
CA LYS A 2 -27.48 -1.65 -10.16
C LYS A 2 -26.26 -2.57 -10.20
N LYS A 3 -25.15 -2.13 -10.79
CA LYS A 3 -23.88 -2.86 -10.72
C LYS A 3 -23.53 -2.98 -9.23
N ARG A 4 -23.54 -4.19 -8.68
CA ARG A 4 -22.96 -4.46 -7.35
C ARG A 4 -21.48 -4.13 -7.49
N VAL A 5 -21.08 -2.97 -6.97
CA VAL A 5 -19.67 -2.64 -6.81
C VAL A 5 -19.15 -3.71 -5.86
N ARG A 6 -18.32 -4.63 -6.37
CA ARG A 6 -17.55 -5.50 -5.48
C ARG A 6 -16.64 -4.54 -4.74
N HIS A 7 -16.97 -4.23 -3.49
CA HIS A 7 -16.08 -3.47 -2.63
C HIS A 7 -14.75 -4.21 -2.65
N SER A 8 -13.70 -3.56 -3.18
CA SER A 8 -12.36 -4.13 -3.15
C SER A 8 -12.01 -4.37 -1.67
N HIS A 9 -11.24 -5.42 -1.36
CA HIS A 9 -10.78 -5.65 0.01
C HIS A 9 -10.09 -4.39 0.58
N ILE A 10 -9.52 -3.56 -0.29
CA ILE A 10 -8.95 -2.25 0.03
C ILE A 10 -10.00 -1.25 0.50
N GLU A 11 -11.16 -1.15 -0.14
CA GLU A 11 -12.23 -0.25 0.33
C GLU A 11 -12.74 -0.65 1.72
N ALA A 12 -12.89 -1.96 1.96
CA ALA A 12 -13.28 -2.46 3.27
C ALA A 12 -12.20 -2.17 4.32
N LEU A 13 -10.93 -2.33 3.96
CA LEU A 13 -9.80 -2.02 4.83
C LEU A 13 -9.74 -0.52 5.17
N LEU A 14 -9.86 0.37 4.19
CA LEU A 14 -9.85 1.82 4.41
C LEU A 14 -11.03 2.28 5.29
N LYS A 15 -12.22 1.71 5.11
CA LYS A 15 -13.39 2.03 5.96
C LYS A 15 -13.20 1.64 7.42
N ASN A 16 -12.44 0.58 7.68
CA ASN A 16 -12.16 0.10 9.04
C ASN A 16 -10.86 0.67 9.61
N MET A 17 -10.10 1.43 8.82
CA MET A 17 -8.83 2.00 9.26
C MET A 17 -9.07 3.22 10.16
N PRO A 18 -8.40 3.30 11.32
CA PRO A 18 -8.54 4.46 12.18
C PRO A 18 -7.88 5.69 11.53
N PRO A 19 -8.48 6.88 11.67
CA PRO A 19 -7.83 8.13 11.26
C PRO A 19 -6.53 8.33 12.05
N GLY A 20 -5.49 8.83 11.41
CA GLY A 20 -4.17 8.98 12.02
C GLY A 20 -3.22 7.80 11.78
N TYR A 21 -3.68 6.72 11.10
CA TYR A 21 -2.84 5.55 10.89
C TYR A 21 -1.71 5.85 9.87
N PRO A 22 -0.44 5.57 10.20
CA PRO A 22 0.68 5.81 9.29
C PRO A 22 0.71 4.77 8.16
N VAL A 23 0.89 5.27 6.94
CA VAL A 23 1.06 4.48 5.71
C VAL A 23 2.41 4.84 5.11
N ALA A 24 3.23 3.83 4.81
CA ALA A 24 4.55 4.04 4.23
C ALA A 24 4.46 4.32 2.73
N GLN A 25 3.72 3.47 2.00
CA GLN A 25 3.61 3.56 0.55
C GLN A 25 2.23 3.09 0.08
N ILE A 26 1.81 3.64 -1.06
CA ILE A 26 0.55 3.28 -1.71
C ILE A 26 0.88 2.87 -3.14
N LEU A 27 0.42 1.70 -3.56
CA LEU A 27 0.55 1.25 -4.93
C LEU A 27 -0.70 1.68 -5.69
N VAL A 28 -0.54 2.55 -6.69
CA VAL A 28 -1.62 3.15 -7.48
C VAL A 28 -1.37 2.88 -8.96
N ASN A 29 -2.25 2.10 -9.61
CA ASN A 29 -2.13 1.65 -11.00
C ASN A 29 -0.73 1.08 -11.33
N GLY A 30 -0.16 0.31 -10.40
CA GLY A 30 1.19 -0.27 -10.50
C GLY A 30 2.35 0.70 -10.24
N ALA A 31 2.10 1.98 -9.94
CA ALA A 31 3.12 2.95 -9.55
C ALA A 31 3.16 3.14 -8.03
N VAL A 32 4.35 3.24 -7.44
CA VAL A 32 4.52 3.49 -6.01
C VAL A 32 4.41 4.99 -5.76
N ALA A 33 3.52 5.36 -4.85
CA ALA A 33 3.38 6.71 -4.32
C ALA A 33 3.79 6.73 -2.85
N GLU A 34 4.39 7.84 -2.43
CA GLU A 34 4.70 8.07 -1.02
C GLU A 34 3.41 8.06 -0.19
N GLY A 35 3.46 7.32 0.91
CA GLY A 35 2.38 7.26 1.86
C GLY A 35 2.29 8.52 2.72
N GLY A 36 1.54 8.41 3.81
CA GLY A 36 1.34 9.48 4.75
C GLY A 36 0.41 9.04 5.86
N ILE A 37 -0.14 10.00 6.57
CA ILE A 37 -1.12 9.72 7.61
C ILE A 37 -2.50 9.54 6.97
N TYR A 38 -3.09 8.37 7.12
CA TYR A 38 -4.46 8.14 6.68
C TYR A 38 -5.42 9.07 7.41
N SER A 39 -6.22 9.82 6.67
CA SER A 39 -7.22 10.73 7.23
C SER A 39 -8.60 10.06 7.26
N HIS A 40 -9.16 9.76 6.09
CA HIS A 40 -10.46 9.12 5.96
C HIS A 40 -10.67 8.62 4.53
N SER A 41 -11.77 7.90 4.31
CA SER A 41 -12.23 7.53 2.97
C SER A 41 -13.71 7.88 2.81
N SER A 42 -14.07 8.44 1.66
CA SER A 42 -15.44 8.86 1.34
C SER A 42 -15.64 8.94 -0.17
N ASN A 43 -16.85 8.60 -0.64
CA ASN A 43 -17.24 8.69 -2.05
C ASN A 43 -16.27 7.99 -3.03
N GLY A 44 -15.69 6.86 -2.63
CA GLY A 44 -14.73 6.13 -3.45
C GLY A 44 -13.31 6.72 -3.49
N ARG A 45 -13.01 7.68 -2.62
CA ARG A 45 -11.70 8.33 -2.49
C ARG A 45 -11.09 8.11 -1.13
N ALA A 46 -9.77 8.02 -1.09
CA ALA A 46 -8.96 7.91 0.11
C ALA A 46 -8.08 9.15 0.26
N TYR A 47 -8.01 9.67 1.48
CA TYR A 47 -7.29 10.90 1.80
C TYR A 47 -6.11 10.60 2.72
N PHE A 48 -4.92 11.02 2.32
CA PHE A 48 -3.69 10.85 3.07
C PHE A 48 -3.01 12.20 3.24
N GLN A 49 -2.47 12.45 4.43
CA GLN A 49 -1.77 13.68 4.75
C GLN A 49 -0.26 13.41 4.77
N SER A 50 0.50 14.15 3.96
CA SER A 50 1.96 14.07 3.92
C SER A 50 2.55 15.46 3.72
N GLY A 51 3.58 15.82 4.49
CA GLY A 51 4.33 17.07 4.32
C GLY A 51 3.49 18.37 4.33
N GLY A 52 2.37 18.39 5.06
CA GLY A 52 1.44 19.54 5.09
C GLY A 52 0.49 19.63 3.88
N GLN A 53 0.54 18.65 2.97
CA GLN A 53 -0.37 18.51 1.83
C GLN A 53 -1.34 17.34 2.05
N VAL A 54 -2.42 17.31 1.26
CA VAL A 54 -3.39 16.22 1.25
C VAL A 54 -3.34 15.54 -0.12
N ALA A 55 -2.91 14.29 -0.14
CA ALA A 55 -2.98 13.41 -1.30
C ALA A 55 -4.35 12.73 -1.34
N VAL A 56 -4.94 12.68 -2.54
CA VAL A 56 -6.26 12.09 -2.77
C VAL A 56 -6.13 11.02 -3.85
N TYR A 57 -6.51 9.80 -3.53
CA TYR A 57 -6.46 8.67 -4.46
C TYR A 57 -7.85 8.07 -4.64
N ASP A 58 -8.19 7.72 -5.88
CA ASP A 58 -9.39 6.93 -6.15
C ASP A 58 -9.17 5.50 -5.69
N ILE A 59 -10.05 4.97 -4.84
CA ILE A 59 -9.90 3.64 -4.22
C ILE A 59 -9.85 2.53 -5.28
N CYS A 60 -10.48 2.74 -6.43
CA CYS A 60 -10.46 1.81 -7.56
C CYS A 60 -9.09 1.70 -8.25
N THR A 61 -8.21 2.68 -8.04
CA THR A 61 -6.86 2.72 -8.61
C THR A 61 -5.79 2.24 -7.64
N ILE A 62 -6.14 2.05 -6.37
CA ILE A 62 -5.21 1.54 -5.36
C ILE A 62 -5.15 0.02 -5.53
N ASP A 63 -3.96 -0.49 -5.83
CA ASP A 63 -3.68 -1.92 -5.95
C ASP A 63 -3.17 -2.52 -4.63
N GLY A 64 -2.57 -1.69 -3.77
CA GLY A 64 -2.00 -2.12 -2.50
C GLY A 64 -1.64 -0.96 -1.58
N ILE A 65 -1.53 -1.26 -0.29
CA ILE A 65 -1.13 -0.31 0.76
C ILE A 65 -0.07 -1.00 1.61
N LEU A 66 1.08 -0.35 1.78
CA LEU A 66 2.15 -0.80 2.66
C LEU A 66 2.11 -0.01 3.96
N PHE A 67 2.01 -0.72 5.06
CA PHE A 67 2.01 -0.15 6.41
C PHE A 67 3.41 -0.19 7.01
N GLY A 68 3.77 0.86 7.74
CA GLY A 68 5.07 0.99 8.39
C GLY A 68 5.51 2.44 8.53
N VAL A 69 6.56 2.66 9.28
CA VAL A 69 7.30 3.93 9.28
C VAL A 69 8.16 3.94 8.01
N ALA A 70 8.21 5.06 7.28
CA ALA A 70 9.01 5.18 6.06
C ALA A 70 10.53 4.98 6.30
N ASP A 71 10.97 4.91 7.56
CA ASP A 71 12.34 4.60 8.01
C ASP A 71 12.74 3.11 7.89
N ALA A 72 12.17 2.37 6.94
CA ALA A 72 12.58 1.00 6.62
C ALA A 72 13.05 0.83 5.16
N ALA A 73 13.39 1.94 4.50
CA ALA A 73 14.39 1.93 3.44
C ALA A 73 15.76 2.23 4.07
N GLY A 74 16.18 1.35 4.99
CA GLY A 74 17.59 1.23 5.32
C GLY A 74 18.29 0.79 4.04
N GLU A 75 19.22 1.60 3.57
CA GLU A 75 20.29 1.17 2.69
C GLU A 75 20.90 -0.09 3.31
N GLU A 76 20.67 -1.26 2.71
CA GLU A 76 21.44 -2.46 3.02
C GLU A 76 22.14 -2.92 1.72
N GLU A 77 23.25 -2.25 1.40
CA GLU A 77 24.42 -2.91 0.81
C GLU A 77 25.49 -3.00 1.91
N GLU A 78 25.65 -4.15 2.56
CA GLU A 78 26.78 -5.07 2.32
C GLU A 78 26.75 -6.31 3.24
N GLU A 79 27.15 -7.42 2.60
CA GLU A 79 27.63 -8.73 3.04
C GLU A 79 27.49 -9.21 4.50
N GLY A 80 26.89 -10.39 4.66
CA GLY A 80 26.99 -11.16 5.90
C GLY A 80 26.25 -12.50 5.89
N GLY A 81 26.82 -13.48 5.19
CA GLY A 81 26.64 -14.94 5.31
C GLY A 81 25.43 -15.51 6.09
N GLY A 82 24.53 -16.17 5.37
CA GLY A 82 23.50 -17.03 5.96
C GLY A 82 22.77 -17.85 4.90
N ILE A 83 23.38 -18.97 4.49
CA ILE A 83 22.82 -20.09 3.71
C ILE A 83 21.29 -20.21 3.78
N ILE A 84 20.62 -19.81 2.70
CA ILE A 84 19.25 -20.23 2.38
C ILE A 84 19.30 -21.18 1.19
N GLU A 85 18.88 -22.42 1.44
CA GLU A 85 18.69 -23.46 0.43
C GLU A 85 17.81 -22.94 -0.72
N PRO A 86 18.19 -23.16 -1.99
CA PRO A 86 17.41 -22.64 -3.11
C PRO A 86 16.07 -23.39 -3.22
N CYS A 87 14.97 -22.63 -3.14
CA CYS A 87 13.67 -23.06 -3.63
C CYS A 87 13.79 -23.47 -5.11
N ASN A 88 13.80 -24.78 -5.34
CA ASN A 88 13.89 -25.41 -6.64
C ASN A 88 12.60 -25.16 -7.45
N CYS A 89 12.52 -24.02 -8.14
CA CYS A 89 11.58 -23.83 -9.24
C CYS A 89 12.05 -24.67 -10.44
N LYS A 90 11.63 -25.93 -10.49
CA LYS A 90 11.72 -26.78 -11.67
C LYS A 90 10.89 -26.17 -12.80
N TYR A 91 11.54 -25.48 -13.74
CA TYR A 91 10.99 -25.26 -15.07
C TYR A 91 11.08 -26.59 -15.83
N HIS A 92 9.93 -27.19 -16.11
CA HIS A 92 9.77 -28.26 -17.08
C HIS A 92 9.77 -27.64 -18.49
N TYR A 93 10.77 -28.00 -19.30
CA TYR A 93 10.68 -28.06 -20.76
C TYR A 93 10.82 -29.53 -21.17
#